data_AF-A0A4P0XXZ4-F1
#
_entry.id   AF-A0A4P0XXZ4-F1
#
_cell.length_a   1.000
_cell.length_b   1.000
_cell.length_c   1.000
_cell.angle_alpha   90.00
_cell.angle_beta   90.00
_cell.angle_gamma   90.00
#
_symmetry.space_group_name_H-M   'P 1'
#
loop_
_entity.id
_entity.type
_entity.pdbx_description
1 polymer ?
#
loop_
_entity_poly.entity_id
_entity_poly.type
_entity_poly.pdbx_seq_one_letter_code
_entity_poly.pdbx_strand_id
1 'polypeptide(L)' 'MARPKSEDKKQALLEAATAAFAQSGIAASTSAIARSAGVAEGTLFRYFATKDELLNELYLAIKLRWCAQ' A
#
# COMPACT_ATOMS: atom_id res chain seq x y z
N MET A 1 16.94 -16.86 -6.37
CA MET A 1 15.58 -16.73 -6.94
C MET A 1 14.80 -15.72 -6.11
N ALA A 2 14.06 -14.79 -6.72
CA ALA A 2 13.29 -13.81 -5.96
C ALA A 2 12.06 -14.49 -5.34
N ARG A 3 11.86 -14.34 -4.02
CA ARG A 3 10.68 -14.91 -3.32
C ARG A 3 9.40 -14.37 -3.99
N PRO A 4 8.35 -15.21 -4.19
CA PRO A 4 7.09 -14.75 -4.75
C PRO A 4 6.46 -13.64 -3.89
N LYS A 5 5.63 -12.81 -4.52
CA LYS A 5 4.83 -11.81 -3.81
C LYS A 5 3.84 -12.55 -2.88
N SER A 6 3.77 -12.14 -1.63
CA SER A 6 2.76 -12.56 -0.65
C SER A 6 1.63 -11.54 -0.59
N GLU A 7 0.39 -12.03 -0.56
CA GLU A 7 -0.81 -11.21 -0.41
C GLU A 7 -0.86 -10.51 0.95
N ASP A 8 -0.38 -11.15 2.02
CA ASP A 8 -0.30 -10.54 3.36
C ASP A 8 0.51 -9.25 3.35
N LYS A 9 1.63 -9.22 2.61
CA LYS A 9 2.43 -8.01 2.47
C LYS A 9 1.75 -6.94 1.63
N LYS A 10 1.02 -7.34 0.58
CA LYS A 10 0.20 -6.41 -0.20
C LYS A 10 -0.84 -5.75 0.71
N GLN A 11 -1.52 -6.56 1.52
CA GLN A 11 -2.55 -6.11 2.45
C GLN A 11 -1.99 -5.20 3.55
N ALA A 12 -0.85 -5.56 4.16
CA ALA A 12 -0.16 -4.72 5.15
C ALA A 12 0.25 -3.35 4.57
N LEU A 13 0.74 -3.32 3.32
CA LEU A 13 1.05 -2.08 2.61
C LEU A 13 -0.19 -1.22 2.38
N LEU A 14 -1.32 -1.82 1.97
CA LEU A 14 -2.58 -1.10 1.75
C LEU A 14 -3.15 -0.54 3.06
N GLU A 15 -3.06 -1.26 4.17
CA GLU A 15 -3.50 -0.77 5.49
C GLU A 15 -2.62 0.38 5.98
N ALA A 16 -1.31 0.25 5.88
CA ALA A 16 -0.38 1.33 6.22
C ALA A 16 -0.60 2.56 5.33
N ALA A 17 -0.83 2.36 4.03
CA ALA A 17 -1.15 3.43 3.09
C ALA A 17 -2.46 4.12 3.44
N THR A 18 -3.50 3.36 3.80
CA THR A 18 -4.79 3.90 4.26
C THR A 18 -4.57 4.85 5.44
N ALA A 19 -3.86 4.40 6.48
CA ALA A 19 -3.60 5.21 7.67
C ALA A 19 -2.76 6.45 7.36
N ALA A 20 -1.75 6.33 6.50
CA ALA A 20 -0.87 7.44 6.15
C ALA A 20 -1.58 8.50 5.30
N PHE A 21 -2.34 8.08 4.28
CA PHE A 21 -3.12 9.00 3.45
C PHE A 21 -4.27 9.64 4.21
N ALA A 22 -4.89 8.95 5.17
CA ALA A 22 -5.90 9.54 6.04
C ALA A 22 -5.33 10.66 6.94
N GLN A 23 -4.07 10.52 7.39
CA GLN A 23 -3.42 11.49 8.28
C GLN A 23 -2.77 12.66 7.54
N SER A 24 -2.12 12.40 6.41
CA SER A 24 -1.26 13.38 5.72
C SER A 24 -1.69 13.68 4.28
N GLY A 25 -2.81 13.13 3.83
CA GLY A 25 -3.25 13.23 2.44
C GLY A 25 -2.21 12.65 1.46
N ILE A 26 -2.28 13.06 0.21
CA ILE A 26 -1.41 12.57 -0.88
C ILE A 26 0.07 12.94 -0.64
N ALA A 27 0.39 13.81 0.31
CA ALA A 27 1.77 14.12 0.70
C ALA A 27 2.45 13.00 1.51
N ALA A 28 1.71 11.98 1.96
CA ALA A 28 2.25 10.87 2.75
C ALA A 28 3.49 10.21 2.10
N SER A 29 4.53 9.94 2.89
CA SER A 29 5.77 9.36 2.38
C SER A 29 5.66 7.85 2.13
N THR A 30 6.13 7.39 0.97
CA THR A 30 6.23 5.95 0.63
C THR A 30 7.16 5.21 1.59
N SER A 31 8.24 5.85 2.03
CA SER A 31 9.18 5.27 2.99
C SER A 31 8.55 5.08 4.38
N ALA A 32 7.70 6.02 4.79
CA ALA A 32 6.95 5.92 6.05
C ALA A 32 5.87 4.83 5.98
N ILE A 33 5.16 4.73 4.84
CA ILE A 33 4.18 3.67 4.59
C ILE A 33 4.85 2.29 4.64
N ALA A 34 5.96 2.11 3.93
CA ALA A 34 6.70 0.84 3.92
C ALA A 34 7.18 0.46 5.33
N ARG A 35 7.73 1.43 6.08
CA ARG A 35 8.16 1.23 7.46
C ARG A 35 7.00 0.80 8.36
N SER A 36 5.85 1.48 8.26
CA SER A 36 4.65 1.16 9.04
C SER A 36 4.11 -0.24 8.72
N ALA A 37 4.19 -0.66 7.45
CA ALA A 37 3.85 -2.02 7.02
C ALA A 37 4.90 -3.09 7.38
N GLY A 38 6.00 -2.72 8.06
CA GLY A 38 7.06 -3.65 8.43
C GLY A 38 7.87 -4.20 7.25
N VAL A 39 7.94 -3.47 6.14
CA VAL A 39 8.68 -3.87 4.93
C VAL A 39 9.70 -2.81 4.50
N ALA A 40 10.70 -3.23 3.73
CA ALA A 40 11.64 -2.30 3.11
C ALA A 40 10.93 -1.49 2.01
N GLU A 41 11.31 -0.23 1.81
CA GLU A 41 10.70 0.63 0.79
C GLU A 41 10.86 0.07 -0.64
N GLY A 42 12.01 -0.54 -0.97
CA GLY A 42 12.17 -1.25 -2.24
C GLY A 42 11.19 -2.43 -2.42
N THR A 43 10.67 -2.99 -1.32
CA THR A 43 9.59 -3.99 -1.39
C THR A 43 8.28 -3.33 -1.77
N LEU A 44 7.95 -2.15 -1.22
CA LEU A 44 6.77 -1.37 -1.63
C LEU A 44 6.78 -1.15 -3.15
N PHE A 45 7.90 -0.67 -3.69
CA PHE A 45 8.03 -0.42 -5.14
C PHE A 45 7.98 -1.67 -6.01
N ARG A 46 8.24 -2.85 -5.42
CA ARG A 46 8.06 -4.12 -6.11
C ARG A 46 6.58 -4.55 -6.18
N TYR A 47 5.75 -4.09 -5.26
CA TYR A 47 4.29 -4.30 -5.29
C TYR A 47 3.58 -3.22 -6.10
N PHE A 48 4.00 -1.96 -5.93
CA PHE A 48 3.42 -0.79 -6.54
C PHE A 48 4.53 0.04 -7.18
N ALA A 49 4.67 0.01 -8.51
CA ALA A 49 5.77 0.63 -9.23
C ALA A 49 5.87 2.14 -8.97
N THR A 50 4.74 2.79 -8.71
CA THR A 50 4.67 4.22 -8.40
C THR A 50 3.73 4.50 -7.22
N LYS A 51 3.84 5.72 -6.67
CA LYS A 51 2.91 6.19 -5.64
C LYS A 51 1.48 6.28 -6.16
N ASP A 52 1.30 6.70 -7.42
CA ASP A 52 0.00 6.71 -8.09
C ASP A 52 -0.60 5.31 -8.23
N GLU A 53 0.22 4.29 -8.55
CA GLU A 53 -0.23 2.90 -8.61
C GLU A 53 -0.70 2.41 -7.24
N LEU A 54 0.03 2.73 -6.17
CA LEU A 54 -0.40 2.46 -4.79
C LEU A 54 -1.74 3.14 -4.46
N LEU A 55 -1.91 4.40 -4.84
CA LEU A 55 -3.15 5.14 -4.62
C LEU A 55 -4.34 4.54 -5.38
N ASN A 56 -4.14 4.16 -6.64
CA ASN A 56 -5.18 3.54 -7.47
C ASN A 56 -5.60 2.18 -6.91
N GLU A 57 -4.63 1.32 -6.55
CA GLU A 57 -4.91 0.02 -5.94
C GLU A 57 -5.63 0.18 -4.59
N LEU A 58 -5.22 1.16 -3.78
CA LEU A 58 -5.90 1.48 -2.53
C LEU A 58 -7.34 1.94 -2.75
N TYR A 59 -7.58 2.83 -3.72
CA TYR A 59 -8.91 3.28 -4.07
C TYR A 59 -9.82 2.11 -4.48
N LEU A 60 -9.31 1.22 -5.33
CA LEU A 60 -10.04 0.01 -5.73
C LEU A 60 -10.32 -0.90 -4.53
N ALA A 61 -9.35 -1.12 -3.65
CA ALA A 61 -9.51 -1.95 -2.46
C ALA A 61 -10.59 -1.40 -1.51
N ILE A 62 -10.65 -0.08 -1.30
CA ILE A 62 -11.68 0.56 -0.49
C ILE A 62 -13.05 0.44 -1.17
N LYS A 63 -13.12 0.78 -2.47
CA LYS A 63 -14.38 0.73 -3.25
C LYS A 63 -14.98 -0.67 -3.24
N LEU A 64 -14.16 -1.70 -3.47
CA LEU A 64 -14.61 -3.09 -3.48
C LEU A 64 -15.12 -3.53 -2.11
N ARG A 65 -14.49 -3.08 -1.02
CA ARG A 65 -14.94 -3.38 0.35
C ARG A 65 -16.34 -2.83 0.63
N TRP A 66 -16.70 -1.68 0.05
CA TRP A 66 -18.03 -1.09 0.18
C TRP A 66 -19.07 -1.73 -0.74
N CYS A 67 -18.67 -2.25 -1.91
CA CYS A 67 -19.60 -2.95 -2.80
C CYS A 67 -19.93 -4.38 -2.33
N ALA A 68 -19.09 -5.00 -1.51
CA ALA A 68 -19.28 -6.34 -0.97
C ALA A 68 -20.13 -6.37 0.32
N GLN A 69 -20.75 -5.24 0.69
CA GLN A 69 -21.53 -5.04 1.90
C GLN A 69 -23.02 -4.83 1.58
#